data_AF-A0A3N5PVZ9-F1
#
_entry.id   AF-A0A3N5PVZ9-F1
#
_cell.length_a   1.000
_cell.length_b   1.000
_cell.length_c   1.000
_cell.angle_alpha   90.00
_cell.angle_beta   90.00
_cell.angle_gamma   90.00
#
_symmetry.space_group_name_H-M   'P 1'
#
loop_
_entity.id
_entity.type
_entity.pdbx_description
1 polymer ?
#
loop_
_entity_poly.entity_id
_entity_poly.type
_entity_poly.pdbx_seq_one_letter_code
_entity_poly.pdbx_strand_id
1 'polypeptide(L)'
;ENDMIVLYTDGITESKNINLEDFGETKFEQILLDNSDKSADEISNEVIKEITQFSKHHIQHDDITLVILKWKSREAWDKQKLKIGEKEWQNSTPQL
;
A
#
# COMPACT_ATOMS: atom_id res chain seq x y z
N GLU A 1 6.52 15.34 6.36
CA GLU A 1 5.75 14.26 7.01
C GLU A 1 5.17 13.39 5.90
N ASN A 2 5.12 12.07 6.08
CA ASN A 2 4.74 11.06 5.07
C ASN A 2 5.81 10.70 4.02
N ASP A 3 7.08 10.84 4.36
CA ASP A 3 8.16 10.33 3.51
C ASP A 3 8.03 8.81 3.36
N MET A 4 8.16 8.33 2.12
CA MET A 4 8.12 6.90 1.81
C MET A 4 9.19 6.54 0.79
N ILE A 5 9.74 5.34 0.94
CA ILE A 5 10.65 4.71 -0.01
C ILE A 5 9.90 3.52 -0.60
N VAL A 6 9.85 3.45 -1.92
CA VAL A 6 9.24 2.36 -2.67
C VAL A 6 10.31 1.68 -3.49
N LEU A 7 10.44 0.37 -3.32
CA LEU A 7 11.30 -0.49 -4.13
C LEU A 7 10.40 -1.50 -4.83
N TYR A 8 10.61 -1.68 -6.13
CA TYR A 8 9.77 -2.55 -6.93
C TYR A 8 10.56 -3.16 -8.09
N THR A 9 10.03 -4.27 -8.64
CA THR A 9 10.50 -4.86 -9.90
C THR A 9 9.65 -4.37 -11.08
N ASP A 10 10.22 -4.40 -12.28
CA ASP A 10 9.56 -4.09 -13.55
C ASP A 10 8.31 -4.93 -13.82
N GLY A 11 8.17 -6.13 -13.23
CA GLY A 11 6.93 -6.89 -13.22
C GLY A 11 5.67 -6.09 -12.81
N ILE A 12 5.80 -4.98 -12.05
CA ILE A 12 4.71 -4.01 -11.83
C ILE A 12 4.41 -3.20 -13.09
N THR A 13 5.41 -2.50 -13.62
CA THR A 13 5.23 -1.54 -14.71
C THR A 13 4.96 -2.21 -16.05
N GLU A 14 5.49 -3.42 -16.26
CA GLU A 14 5.31 -4.26 -17.46
C GLU A 14 4.08 -5.17 -17.37
N SER A 15 3.28 -5.08 -16.30
CA SER A 15 1.98 -5.76 -16.21
C SER A 15 1.08 -5.36 -17.38
N LYS A 16 0.59 -6.32 -18.15
CA LYS A 16 -0.16 -6.05 -19.39
C LYS A 16 -1.67 -6.13 -19.19
N ASN A 17 -2.40 -5.26 -19.89
CA ASN A 17 -3.85 -5.39 -20.07
C ASN A 17 -4.20 -6.27 -21.29
N ILE A 18 -5.50 -6.42 -21.60
CA ILE A 18 -5.99 -7.20 -22.75
C ILE A 18 -5.53 -6.67 -24.12
N ASN A 19 -5.17 -5.39 -24.21
CA ASN A 19 -4.65 -4.76 -25.41
C ASN A 19 -3.11 -4.90 -25.53
N LEU A 20 -2.48 -5.62 -24.60
CA LEU A 20 -1.02 -5.79 -24.48
C LEU A 20 -0.27 -4.49 -24.13
N GLU A 21 -0.99 -3.48 -23.62
CA GLU A 21 -0.42 -2.23 -23.12
C GLU A 21 0.09 -2.44 -21.70
N ASP A 22 1.26 -1.85 -21.42
CA ASP A 22 1.89 -1.89 -20.10
C ASP A 22 1.15 -0.99 -19.11
N PHE A 23 1.16 -1.37 -17.83
CA PHE A 23 0.59 -0.58 -16.74
C PHE A 23 1.26 0.79 -16.64
N GLY A 24 2.59 0.79 -16.83
CA GLY A 24 3.41 1.98 -16.95
C GLY A 24 3.78 2.65 -15.62
N GLU A 25 4.92 3.35 -15.63
CA GLU A 25 5.45 4.08 -14.48
C GLU A 25 4.51 5.20 -14.02
N THR A 26 3.98 5.99 -14.95
CA THR A 26 3.13 7.15 -14.61
C THR A 26 1.90 6.75 -13.80
N LYS A 27 1.22 5.66 -14.17
CA LYS A 27 0.04 5.19 -13.43
C LYS A 27 0.45 4.68 -12.05
N PHE A 28 1.56 3.96 -11.97
CA PHE A 28 2.07 3.46 -10.69
C PHE A 28 2.46 4.60 -9.74
N GLU A 29 3.20 5.59 -10.21
CA GLU A 29 3.56 6.79 -9.45
C GLU A 29 2.32 7.54 -8.96
N GLN A 30 1.31 7.72 -9.81
CA GLN A 30 0.07 8.40 -9.41
C GLN A 30 -0.63 7.68 -8.27
N ILE A 31 -0.71 6.35 -8.31
CA ILE A 31 -1.29 5.55 -7.22
C ILE A 31 -0.50 5.75 -5.93
N LEU A 32 0.82 5.75 -5.97
CA LEU A 32 1.64 5.98 -4.78
C LEU A 32 1.42 7.39 -4.21
N LEU A 33 1.34 8.41 -5.06
CA LEU A 33 1.11 9.81 -4.66
C LEU A 33 -0.28 10.01 -4.06
N ASP A 34 -1.33 9.51 -4.71
CA ASP A 34 -2.73 9.63 -4.27
C ASP A 34 -2.99 8.91 -2.93
N ASN A 35 -2.16 7.91 -2.62
CA ASN A 35 -2.27 7.10 -1.41
C ASN A 35 -1.16 7.41 -0.39
N SER A 36 -0.36 8.46 -0.62
CA SER A 36 0.81 8.81 0.19
C SER A 36 0.51 9.13 1.65
N ASP A 37 -0.75 9.38 2.04
CA ASP A 37 -1.15 9.57 3.45
C ASP A 37 -1.56 8.25 4.16
N LYS A 38 -1.78 7.17 3.40
CA LYS A 38 -2.22 5.87 3.95
C LYS A 38 -1.06 5.08 4.56
N SER A 39 -1.36 4.05 5.34
CA SER A 39 -0.35 3.11 5.84
C SER A 39 0.31 2.32 4.70
N ALA A 40 1.52 1.78 4.94
CA ALA A 40 2.22 0.98 3.93
C ALA A 40 1.38 -0.21 3.42
N ASP A 41 0.66 -0.90 4.33
CA ASP A 41 -0.20 -2.03 3.98
C ASP A 41 -1.40 -1.59 3.12
N GLU A 42 -2.00 -0.43 3.42
CA GLU A 42 -3.08 0.12 2.61
C GLU A 42 -2.59 0.51 1.20
N ILE A 43 -1.40 1.09 1.10
CA ILE A 43 -0.79 1.46 -0.19
C ILE A 43 -0.49 0.18 -0.99
N SER A 44 0.14 -0.83 -0.39
CA SER A 44 0.44 -2.09 -1.10
C SER A 44 -0.84 -2.77 -1.60
N ASN A 45 -1.90 -2.78 -0.78
CA ASN A 45 -3.18 -3.35 -1.18
C ASN A 45 -3.82 -2.60 -2.35
N GLU A 46 -3.74 -1.26 -2.37
CA GLU A 46 -4.27 -0.47 -3.48
C GLU A 46 -3.48 -0.72 -4.77
N VAL A 47 -2.15 -0.78 -4.70
CA VAL A 47 -1.30 -1.10 -5.86
C VAL A 47 -1.66 -2.47 -6.44
N ILE A 48 -1.72 -3.51 -5.60
CA ILE A 48 -2.06 -4.87 -6.06
C ILE A 48 -3.46 -4.92 -6.66
N LYS A 49 -4.43 -4.24 -6.05
CA LYS A 49 -5.79 -4.14 -6.58
C LYS A 49 -5.81 -3.48 -7.96
N GLU A 50 -5.14 -2.35 -8.14
CA GLU A 50 -5.09 -1.63 -9.41
C GLU A 50 -4.42 -2.44 -10.52
N ILE A 51 -3.31 -3.12 -10.23
CA ILE A 51 -2.63 -4.01 -11.17
C ILE A 51 -3.54 -5.19 -11.54
N THR A 52 -4.20 -5.81 -10.56
CA THR A 52 -5.14 -6.93 -10.78
C THR A 52 -6.33 -6.50 -11.65
N GLN A 53 -6.84 -5.29 -11.45
CA GLN A 53 -7.93 -4.74 -12.25
C GLN A 53 -7.49 -4.39 -13.68
N PHE A 54 -6.29 -3.83 -13.83
CA PHE A 54 -5.73 -3.46 -15.13
C PHE A 54 -5.39 -4.68 -15.98
N SER A 55 -4.77 -5.69 -15.37
CA SER A 55 -4.39 -6.95 -16.01
C SER A 55 -5.55 -7.92 -16.19
N LYS A 56 -6.79 -7.52 -15.86
CA LYS A 56 -7.95 -8.41 -15.91
C LYS A 56 -8.09 -9.04 -17.30
N HIS A 57 -8.26 -10.36 -17.32
CA HIS A 57 -8.32 -11.21 -18.52
C HIS A 57 -6.99 -11.35 -19.29
N HIS A 58 -5.88 -10.88 -18.71
CA HIS A 58 -4.53 -11.19 -19.16
C HIS A 58 -3.81 -11.97 -18.06
N ILE A 59 -2.97 -12.92 -18.45
CA ILE A 59 -2.17 -13.68 -17.48
C ILE A 59 -0.96 -12.82 -17.12
N GLN A 60 -0.70 -12.66 -15.83
CA GLN A 60 0.55 -12.05 -15.36
C GLN A 60 1.71 -12.97 -15.77
N HIS A 61 2.70 -12.44 -16.50
CA HIS A 61 3.81 -13.25 -17.01
C HIS A 61 5.07 -13.21 -16.15
N ASP A 62 5.22 -12.19 -15.30
CA ASP A 62 6.43 -11.96 -14.50
C ASP A 62 6.09 -11.74 -13.01
N ASP A 63 7.08 -11.95 -12.14
CA ASP A 63 6.93 -11.86 -10.69
C ASP A 63 6.84 -10.40 -10.23
N ILE A 64 5.75 -10.07 -9.50
CA ILE A 64 5.59 -8.75 -8.87
C ILE A 64 6.27 -8.75 -7.50
N THR A 65 7.24 -7.86 -7.32
CA THR A 65 7.81 -7.54 -6.00
C THR A 65 7.59 -6.07 -5.66
N LEU A 66 7.02 -5.82 -4.46
CA LEU A 66 6.80 -4.47 -3.93
C LEU A 66 7.22 -4.40 -2.48
N VAL A 67 8.09 -3.44 -2.15
CA VAL A 67 8.48 -3.12 -0.78
C VAL A 67 8.24 -1.64 -0.53
N ILE A 68 7.43 -1.33 0.49
CA ILE A 68 7.11 0.03 0.90
C ILE A 68 7.61 0.25 2.32
N LEU A 69 8.52 1.22 2.48
CA LEU A 69 8.93 1.74 3.78
C LEU A 69 8.32 3.11 3.98
N LYS A 70 7.56 3.28 5.06
CA LYS A 70 6.94 4.56 5.41
C LYS A 70 7.57 5.12 6.68
N TRP A 71 8.12 6.32 6.60
CA TRP A 71 8.67 7.01 7.76
C TRP A 71 7.53 7.56 8.62
N LYS A 72 7.40 7.04 9.84
CA LYS A 72 6.50 7.60 10.84
C LYS A 72 7.28 8.51 11.78
N SER A 73 6.82 9.75 11.93
CA SER A 73 7.35 10.63 12.97
C SER A 73 7.10 10.02 14.35
N ARG A 74 7.98 10.33 15.31
CA ARG A 74 7.84 9.88 16.70
C ARG A 74 6.47 10.27 17.28
N GLU A 75 5.97 11.44 16.92
CA GLU A 75 4.66 11.95 17.33
C GLU A 75 3.49 11.09 16.80
N ALA A 76 3.55 10.65 15.54
CA ALA A 76 2.55 9.76 14.97
C ALA A 76 2.55 8.39 15.65
N TRP A 77 3.73 7.88 15.98
CA TRP A 77 3.90 6.63 16.73
C TRP A 77 3.31 6.70 18.14
N ASP A 78 3.60 7.78 18.88
CA ASP A 78 3.11 7.97 20.24
C ASP A 78 1.58 8.12 20.28
N LYS A 79 0.99 8.85 19.33
CA LYS A 79 -0.48 8.93 19.15
C LYS A 79 -1.11 7.57 18.85
N GLN A 80 -0.44 6.73 18.05
CA GLN A 80 -0.94 5.38 17.74
C GLN A 80 -0.87 4.45 18.97
N LYS A 81 0.19 4.56 19.79
CA LYS A 81 0.30 3.82 21.06
C LYS A 81 -0.79 4.18 22.06
N LEU A 82 -1.11 5.47 22.19
CA LEU A 82 -2.19 5.93 23.08
C LEU A 82 -3.54 5.33 22.68
N LYS A 83 -3.86 5.30 21.38
CA LYS A 83 -5.08 4.67 20.85
C LYS A 83 -5.15 3.16 21.12
N ILE A 84 -4.03 2.44 21.04
CA ILE A 84 -3.98 1.00 21.34
C ILE A 84 -4.18 0.77 22.84
N GLY A 85 -3.50 1.54 23.70
CA GLY A 85 -3.61 1.43 25.16
C GLY A 85 -5.02 1.71 25.69
N GLU A 86 -5.73 2.69 25.12
CA GLU A 86 -7.15 2.96 25.46
C GLU A 86 -8.06 1.77 25.08
N LYS A 87 -7.80 1.12 23.94
CA LYS A 87 -8.59 -0.01 23.45
C LYS A 87 -8.46 -1.24 24.36
N GLU A 88 -7.28 -1.47 24.94
CA GLU A 88 -7.06 -2.58 25.88
C GLU A 88 -7.77 -2.36 27.22
N TRP A 89 -7.77 -1.12 27.74
CA TRP A 89 -8.46 -0.77 29.00
C TRP A 89 -9.98 -0.89 28.90
N GLN A 90 -10.57 -0.45 27.79
CA GLN A 90 -12.03 -0.56 27.58
C GLN A 90 -12.51 -2.02 27.50
N ASN A 91 -11.65 -2.94 27.03
CA ASN A 91 -12.00 -4.36 26.88
C ASN A 91 -11.70 -5.22 28.12
N SER A 92 -11.02 -4.68 29.13
CA SER A 92 -10.63 -5.41 30.34
C SER A 92 -11.46 -5.03 31.58
N THR A 93 -12.46 -4.15 31.42
CA THR A 93 -13.41 -3.84 32.48
C THR A 93 -14.50 -4.92 32.55
N PRO A 94 -14.65 -5.67 33.65
CA PRO A 94 -15.78 -6.58 33.82
C PRO A 94 -17.08 -5.77 33.80
N GLN A 95 -18.01 -6.10 32.90
CA GLN A 95 -19.34 -5.50 32.92
C GLN A 95 -20.07 -6.01 34.16
N LEU A 96 -20.43 -5.08 35.06
CA LEU A 96 -21.28 -5.32 36.24
C LEU A 96 -22.73 -5.59 35.84
#